data_AF-A0A8J6J3C3-F1
#
_entry.id   AF-A0A8J6J3C3-F1
#
_cell.length_a   1.000
_cell.length_b   1.000
_cell.length_c   1.000
_cell.angle_alpha   90.00
_cell.angle_beta   90.00
_cell.angle_gamma   90.00
#
_symmetry.space_group_name_H-M   'P 1'
#
loop_
_entity.id
_entity.type
_entity.pdbx_description
1 polymer ?
#
loop_
_entity_poly.entity_id
_entity_poly.type
_entity_poly.pdbx_seq_one_letter_code
_entity_poly.pdbx_strand_id
1 'polypeptide(L)'
;MKRRAVLALAVLAVVVLCALAGICLTYPIKLDQATLPGYLADFYDRGRSTPLSPQVTVYDELELGRRNYYLFELGPDLELGTATLERGPLGRYRIVRMGWGGGNFQNNVVESGGKKYLLIAGRDAGEQIAKISAQLGGETYDLYPQGDHFLVCTELSDTVGDTHVDDLTFYNGAGEDISGDYFPGSAPEPPAGIGDADWAAPTDTGLAETVWGCPGWVLKLHGEENAAGLAELCESQEGQSDELVCSGRWKMEGDDLHLELSGRDMTVSGSFPVEISPSGEQLRIHSAKEGEQLPFLQDQEDEAELTLYFG
;
A
#
# COMPACT_ATOMS: atom_id res chain seq x y z
N MET A 1 -4.59 -46.06 32.46
CA MET A 1 -4.29 -44.62 32.66
C MET A 1 -3.03 -44.16 31.90
N LYS A 2 -1.87 -44.80 32.07
CA LYS A 2 -0.60 -44.40 31.41
C LYS A 2 -0.66 -44.31 29.87
N ARG A 3 -1.23 -45.30 29.16
CA ARG A 3 -1.33 -45.25 27.68
C ARG A 3 -2.19 -44.10 27.15
N ARG A 4 -3.30 -43.76 27.83
CA ARG A 4 -4.16 -42.63 27.44
C ARG A 4 -3.48 -41.28 27.69
N ALA A 5 -2.72 -41.17 28.78
CA ALA A 5 -1.90 -39.98 29.06
C ALA A 5 -0.76 -39.80 28.04
N VAL A 6 -0.08 -40.88 27.65
CA VAL A 6 0.97 -40.83 26.60
C VAL A 6 0.38 -40.46 25.24
N LEU A 7 -0.79 -41.01 24.88
CA LEU A 7 -1.48 -40.62 23.64
C LEU A 7 -1.89 -39.14 23.66
N ALA A 8 -2.44 -38.65 24.77
CA ALA A 8 -2.82 -37.26 24.92
C ALA A 8 -1.61 -36.31 24.82
N LEU A 9 -0.47 -36.67 25.43
CA LEU A 9 0.78 -35.92 25.32
C LEU A 9 1.33 -35.91 23.89
N ALA A 10 1.25 -37.04 23.18
CA ALA A 10 1.68 -37.13 21.79
C ALA A 10 0.80 -36.26 20.88
N VAL A 11 -0.53 -36.31 21.05
CA VAL A 11 -1.46 -35.45 20.31
C VAL A 11 -1.20 -33.97 20.61
N LEU A 12 -0.99 -33.62 21.88
CA LEU A 12 -0.65 -32.24 22.26
C LEU A 12 0.67 -31.79 21.60
N ALA A 13 1.70 -32.65 21.59
CA ALA A 13 2.97 -32.34 20.94
C ALA A 13 2.80 -32.12 19.43
N VAL A 14 1.99 -32.93 18.75
CA VAL A 14 1.69 -32.74 17.32
C VAL A 14 0.94 -31.43 17.08
N VAL A 15 -0.07 -31.11 17.88
CA VAL A 15 -0.81 -29.84 17.77
C VAL A 15 0.12 -28.64 17.96
N VAL A 16 1.01 -28.69 18.95
CA VAL A 16 2.01 -27.65 19.19
C VAL A 16 2.97 -27.52 18.01
N LEU A 17 3.46 -28.64 17.46
CA LEU A 17 4.34 -28.62 16.28
C LEU A 17 3.64 -28.03 15.05
N CYS A 18 2.38 -28.39 14.79
CA CYS A 18 1.59 -27.82 13.71
C CYS A 18 1.35 -26.32 13.90
N ALA A 19 1.05 -25.88 15.14
CA ALA A 19 0.88 -24.46 15.44
C ALA A 19 2.19 -23.67 15.24
N LEU A 20 3.33 -24.21 15.70
CA LEU A 20 4.64 -23.60 15.50
C LEU A 20 5.02 -23.53 14.02
N ALA A 21 4.76 -24.59 13.24
CA ALA A 21 4.98 -24.61 11.80
C ALA A 21 4.11 -23.56 11.10
N GLY A 22 2.84 -23.45 11.46
CA GLY A 22 1.92 -22.42 10.95
C GLY A 22 2.45 -21.02 11.21
N ILE A 23 2.90 -20.72 12.44
CA ILE A 23 3.48 -19.41 12.77
C ILE A 23 4.73 -19.11 11.92
N CYS A 24 5.61 -20.10 11.71
CA CYS A 24 6.80 -19.91 10.88
C CYS A 24 6.46 -19.68 9.39
N LEU A 25 5.34 -20.23 8.89
CA LEU A 25 4.86 -19.98 7.54
C LEU A 25 4.26 -18.57 7.40
N THR A 26 3.52 -18.10 8.41
CA THR A 26 2.95 -16.75 8.43
C THR A 26 4.01 -15.67 8.61
N TYR A 27 5.10 -15.97 9.34
CA TYR A 27 6.21 -15.06 9.60
C TYR A 27 7.53 -15.68 9.09
N PRO A 28 7.74 -15.70 7.76
CA PRO A 28 8.86 -16.43 7.16
C PRO A 28 10.21 -15.71 7.36
N ILE A 29 10.21 -14.41 7.60
CA ILE A 29 11.43 -13.59 7.59
C ILE A 29 12.16 -13.72 8.93
N LYS A 30 13.44 -14.07 8.87
CA LYS A 30 14.35 -13.87 9.99
C LYS A 30 15.10 -12.57 9.72
N LEU A 31 14.86 -11.56 10.53
CA LEU A 31 15.37 -10.23 10.28
C LEU A 31 16.90 -10.20 10.40
N ASP A 32 17.55 -9.84 9.30
CA ASP A 32 18.99 -9.60 9.17
C ASP A 32 19.15 -8.54 8.07
N GLN A 33 19.81 -7.42 8.38
CA GLN A 33 19.97 -6.29 7.47
C GLN A 33 20.66 -6.69 6.15
N ALA A 34 21.53 -7.70 6.16
CA ALA A 34 22.17 -8.19 4.94
C ALA A 34 21.19 -8.94 4.01
N THR A 35 20.09 -9.46 4.55
CA THR A 35 19.10 -10.27 3.81
C THR A 35 17.81 -9.52 3.51
N LEU A 36 17.53 -8.44 4.24
CA LEU A 36 16.33 -7.63 4.08
C LEU A 36 16.13 -7.12 2.64
N PRO A 37 17.15 -6.60 1.94
CA PRO A 37 17.00 -6.21 0.54
C PRO A 37 16.48 -7.34 -0.35
N GLY A 38 16.95 -8.57 -0.14
CA GLY A 38 16.47 -9.75 -0.87
C GLY A 38 15.00 -10.05 -0.58
N TYR A 39 14.57 -9.97 0.69
CA TYR A 39 13.16 -10.14 1.04
C TYR A 39 12.26 -9.07 0.44
N LEU A 40 12.73 -7.82 0.34
CA LEU A 40 11.98 -6.73 -0.29
C LEU A 40 11.90 -6.92 -1.81
N ALA A 41 12.99 -7.35 -2.45
CA ALA A 41 13.00 -7.68 -3.88
C ALA A 41 12.08 -8.87 -4.20
N ASP A 42 12.12 -9.93 -3.40
CA ASP A 42 11.21 -11.08 -3.51
C ASP A 42 9.74 -10.64 -3.33
N PHE A 43 9.49 -9.70 -2.42
CA PHE A 43 8.16 -9.13 -2.19
C PHE A 43 7.72 -8.23 -3.34
N TYR A 44 8.64 -7.53 -4.01
CA TYR A 44 8.35 -6.78 -5.23
C TYR A 44 7.98 -7.70 -6.40
N ASP A 45 8.68 -8.83 -6.51
CA ASP A 45 8.47 -9.82 -7.56
C ASP A 45 7.26 -10.74 -7.30
N ARG A 46 6.58 -10.59 -6.15
CA ARG A 46 5.44 -11.44 -5.81
C ARG A 46 4.38 -11.39 -6.91
N GLY A 47 3.93 -12.56 -7.35
CA GLY A 47 2.91 -12.68 -8.39
C GLY A 47 3.39 -12.44 -9.82
N ARG A 48 4.68 -12.14 -10.04
CA ARG A 48 5.24 -12.05 -11.39
C ARG A 48 5.65 -13.44 -11.91
N SER A 49 5.23 -13.77 -13.13
CA SER A 49 5.67 -15.00 -13.81
C SER A 49 7.17 -14.98 -14.14
N THR A 50 7.72 -13.80 -14.39
CA THR A 50 9.15 -13.56 -14.61
C THR A 50 9.60 -12.49 -13.62
N PRO A 51 10.47 -12.83 -12.64
CA PRO A 51 11.00 -11.88 -11.68
C PRO A 51 11.79 -10.76 -12.39
N LEU A 52 11.57 -9.52 -11.97
CA LEU A 52 12.42 -8.38 -12.36
C LEU A 52 13.65 -8.27 -11.45
N SER A 53 13.52 -8.74 -10.22
CA SER A 53 14.57 -8.78 -9.20
C SER A 53 15.27 -7.44 -9.05
N PRO A 54 14.53 -6.39 -8.65
CA PRO A 54 15.07 -5.05 -8.56
C PRO A 54 16.18 -5.01 -7.53
N GLN A 55 17.15 -4.12 -7.76
CA GLN A 55 18.09 -3.75 -6.73
C GLN A 55 17.34 -3.00 -5.63
N VAL A 56 17.53 -3.41 -4.38
CA VAL A 56 16.97 -2.72 -3.22
C VAL A 56 18.14 -2.26 -2.34
N THR A 57 18.12 -0.98 -1.96
CA THR A 57 19.08 -0.42 -0.99
C THR A 57 18.30 0.13 0.20
N VAL A 58 18.52 -0.43 1.39
CA VAL A 58 17.86 0.03 2.63
C VAL A 58 18.73 1.08 3.30
N TYR A 59 18.14 2.21 3.68
CA TYR A 59 18.86 3.36 4.22
C TYR A 59 18.58 3.60 5.70
N ASP A 60 17.33 3.50 6.11
CA ASP A 60 16.94 3.83 7.49
C ASP A 60 15.87 2.87 8.01
N GLU A 61 15.79 2.74 9.35
CA GLU A 61 14.85 1.90 10.05
C GLU A 61 14.25 2.57 11.29
N LEU A 62 12.98 2.27 11.56
CA LEU A 62 12.26 2.77 12.72
C LEU A 62 11.40 1.66 13.32
N GLU A 63 11.55 1.40 14.63
CA GLU A 63 10.72 0.42 15.36
C GLU A 63 9.62 1.12 16.17
N LEU A 64 8.35 0.75 15.93
CA LEU A 64 7.20 1.15 16.74
C LEU A 64 6.41 -0.09 17.19
N GLY A 65 6.64 -0.50 18.43
CA GLY A 65 5.91 -1.59 19.06
C GLY A 65 6.20 -2.96 18.43
N ARG A 66 5.30 -3.47 17.59
CA ARG A 66 5.49 -4.74 16.86
C ARG A 66 5.85 -4.55 15.39
N ARG A 67 5.92 -3.30 14.91
CA ARG A 67 6.20 -3.00 13.51
C ARG A 67 7.56 -2.34 13.38
N ASN A 68 8.29 -2.76 12.36
CA ASN A 68 9.50 -2.12 11.89
C ASN A 68 9.18 -1.45 10.55
N TYR A 69 9.57 -0.21 10.40
CA TYR A 69 9.43 0.59 9.21
C TYR A 69 10.81 0.77 8.59
N TYR A 70 10.90 0.72 7.27
CA TYR A 70 12.15 0.83 6.54
C TYR A 70 12.00 1.84 5.43
N LEU A 71 13.03 2.65 5.24
CA LEU A 71 13.23 3.46 4.04
C LEU A 71 14.20 2.72 3.11
N PHE A 72 13.86 2.64 1.83
CA PHE A 72 14.72 2.04 0.82
C PHE A 72 14.61 2.79 -0.52
N GLU A 73 15.54 2.53 -1.43
CA GLU A 73 15.38 2.86 -2.84
C GLU A 73 15.32 1.58 -3.68
N LEU A 74 14.56 1.67 -4.77
CA LEU A 74 14.26 0.58 -5.67
C LEU A 74 14.80 0.86 -7.09
N GLY A 75 15.48 -0.14 -7.64
CA GLY A 75 15.83 -0.17 -9.05
C GLY A 75 16.88 0.86 -9.48
N PRO A 76 17.16 0.94 -10.79
CA PRO A 76 18.13 1.89 -11.34
C PRO A 76 17.63 3.34 -11.29
N ASP A 77 16.32 3.54 -11.22
CA ASP A 77 15.68 4.87 -11.20
C ASP A 77 15.61 5.47 -9.79
N LEU A 78 16.11 4.74 -8.79
CA LEU A 78 16.19 5.17 -7.39
C LEU A 78 14.81 5.61 -6.87
N GLU A 79 13.78 4.81 -7.10
CA GLU A 79 12.45 5.12 -6.60
C GLU A 79 12.44 5.01 -5.08
N LEU A 80 11.98 6.06 -4.39
CA LEU A 80 11.95 6.07 -2.93
C LEU A 80 10.82 5.17 -2.45
N GLY A 81 11.12 4.27 -1.54
CA GLY A 81 10.19 3.28 -1.02
C GLY A 81 10.16 3.18 0.50
N THR A 82 9.00 2.76 1.01
CA THR A 82 8.82 2.41 2.42
C THR A 82 8.27 1.00 2.57
N ALA A 83 8.79 0.25 3.56
CA ALA A 83 8.30 -1.08 3.89
C ALA A 83 7.93 -1.16 5.36
N THR A 84 6.87 -1.90 5.68
CA THR A 84 6.46 -2.21 7.05
C THR A 84 6.52 -3.71 7.27
N LEU A 85 7.28 -4.12 8.28
CA LEU A 85 7.39 -5.50 8.73
C LEU A 85 6.74 -5.66 10.09
N GLU A 86 5.95 -6.71 10.27
CA GLU A 86 5.29 -7.01 11.54
C GLU A 86 5.95 -8.22 12.23
N ARG A 87 6.35 -8.04 13.48
CA ARG A 87 6.97 -9.06 14.34
C ARG A 87 5.92 -10.04 14.86
N GLY A 88 6.10 -11.31 14.51
CA GLY A 88 5.32 -12.43 15.00
C GLY A 88 5.77 -12.94 16.39
N PRO A 89 5.02 -13.90 16.97
CA PRO A 89 5.25 -14.40 18.33
C PRO A 89 6.61 -15.07 18.56
N LEU A 90 7.25 -15.57 17.51
CA LEU A 90 8.56 -16.25 17.56
C LEU A 90 9.73 -15.32 17.18
N GLY A 91 9.51 -14.00 17.15
CA GLY A 91 10.53 -13.02 16.75
C GLY A 91 10.87 -13.03 15.26
N ARG A 92 10.09 -13.75 14.45
CA ARG A 92 10.15 -13.71 12.99
C ARG A 92 9.20 -12.65 12.46
N TYR A 93 9.40 -12.22 11.22
CA TYR A 93 8.67 -11.11 10.63
C TYR A 93 7.91 -11.54 9.38
N ARG A 94 6.93 -10.73 9.01
CA ARG A 94 6.29 -10.72 7.69
C ARG A 94 6.26 -9.29 7.18
N ILE A 95 6.45 -9.09 5.88
CA ILE A 95 6.18 -7.79 5.25
C ILE A 95 4.66 -7.65 5.16
N VAL A 96 4.11 -6.57 5.71
CA VAL A 96 2.67 -6.28 5.69
C VAL A 96 2.33 -5.14 4.75
N ARG A 97 3.29 -4.26 4.45
CA ARG A 97 3.14 -3.16 3.49
C ARG A 97 4.47 -2.89 2.81
N MET A 98 4.42 -2.54 1.53
CA MET A 98 5.53 -1.98 0.78
C MET A 98 4.95 -1.03 -0.27
N GLY A 99 5.52 0.17 -0.41
CA GLY A 99 5.13 1.16 -1.41
C GLY A 99 6.34 1.96 -1.87
N TRP A 100 6.33 2.47 -3.09
CA TRP A 100 7.45 3.20 -3.69
C TRP A 100 6.96 4.16 -4.78
N GLY A 101 7.79 5.13 -5.15
CA GLY A 101 7.52 6.01 -6.27
C GLY A 101 8.62 7.05 -6.51
N GLY A 102 8.44 7.86 -7.55
CA GLY A 102 9.42 8.89 -7.95
C GLY A 102 9.49 10.12 -7.03
N GLY A 103 8.60 10.22 -6.04
CA GLY A 103 8.60 11.31 -5.06
C GLY A 103 9.80 11.26 -4.11
N ASN A 104 10.24 12.44 -3.63
CA ASN A 104 11.38 12.54 -2.70
C ASN A 104 11.01 12.37 -1.22
N PHE A 105 9.71 12.37 -0.91
CA PHE A 105 9.19 12.29 0.46
C PHE A 105 7.92 11.45 0.48
N GLN A 106 7.74 10.70 1.57
CA GLN A 106 6.50 9.99 1.88
C GLN A 106 6.12 10.28 3.33
N ASN A 107 4.82 10.44 3.59
CA ASN A 107 4.30 10.59 4.95
C ASN A 107 3.17 9.60 5.19
N ASN A 108 3.05 9.13 6.43
CA ASN A 108 2.01 8.19 6.84
C ASN A 108 1.67 8.38 8.32
N VAL A 109 0.39 8.32 8.67
CA VAL A 109 -0.04 8.18 10.06
C VAL A 109 -0.20 6.70 10.40
N VAL A 110 0.42 6.25 11.50
CA VAL A 110 0.36 4.85 11.94
C VAL A 110 -0.04 4.75 13.40
N GLU A 111 -0.70 3.65 13.76
CA GLU A 111 -1.05 3.38 15.15
C GLU A 111 -0.13 2.31 15.76
N SER A 112 0.35 2.56 16.98
CA SER A 112 1.09 1.59 17.78
C SER A 112 0.79 1.77 19.26
N GLY A 113 0.36 0.69 19.92
CA GLY A 113 0.08 0.72 21.36
C GLY A 113 -1.08 1.65 21.76
N GLY A 114 -2.06 1.87 20.88
CA GLY A 114 -3.19 2.78 21.11
C GLY A 114 -2.84 4.26 20.96
N LYS A 115 -1.67 4.57 20.40
CA LYS A 115 -1.22 5.92 20.08
C LYS A 115 -0.99 6.05 18.59
N LYS A 116 -1.23 7.25 18.05
CA LYS A 116 -0.93 7.57 16.66
C LYS A 116 0.43 8.23 16.52
N TYR A 117 1.10 7.98 15.41
CA TYR A 117 2.41 8.53 15.08
C TYR A 117 2.39 9.00 13.63
N LEU A 118 2.94 10.18 13.38
CA LEU A 118 3.26 10.63 12.03
C LEU A 118 4.67 10.16 11.68
N LEU A 119 4.80 9.45 10.58
CA LEU A 119 6.08 9.03 10.00
C LEU A 119 6.34 9.87 8.75
N ILE A 120 7.58 10.32 8.59
CA ILE A 120 8.06 10.99 7.38
C ILE A 120 9.33 10.28 6.94
N ALA A 121 9.30 9.75 5.73
CA ALA A 121 10.45 9.21 5.03
C ALA A 121 10.86 10.18 3.93
N GLY A 122 12.16 10.35 3.71
CA GLY A 122 12.62 11.25 2.67
C GLY A 122 14.08 11.07 2.31
N ARG A 123 14.44 11.70 1.19
CA ARG A 123 15.83 11.88 0.78
C ARG A 123 16.15 13.36 0.66
N ASP A 124 17.33 13.70 1.14
CA ASP A 124 17.90 15.03 1.16
C ASP A 124 19.38 14.96 0.76
N ALA A 125 19.62 14.81 -0.55
CA ALA A 125 20.98 14.67 -1.09
C ALA A 125 21.93 15.85 -0.74
N GLY A 126 21.38 17.00 -0.35
CA GLY A 126 22.16 18.16 0.09
C GLY A 126 22.38 18.24 1.59
N GLU A 127 21.77 17.35 2.39
CA GLU A 127 21.74 17.37 3.86
C GLU A 127 21.41 18.78 4.40
N GLN A 128 20.48 19.47 3.75
CA GLN A 128 20.10 20.84 4.07
C GLN A 128 18.98 20.87 5.11
N ILE A 129 18.12 19.85 5.17
CA ILE A 129 16.95 19.79 6.04
C ILE A 129 17.41 19.54 7.48
N ALA A 130 17.24 20.55 8.33
CA ALA A 130 17.47 20.44 9.76
C ALA A 130 16.17 20.22 10.55
N LYS A 131 15.03 20.64 10.00
CA LYS A 131 13.70 20.49 10.62
C LYS A 131 12.61 20.35 9.58
N ILE A 132 11.65 19.48 9.85
CA ILE A 132 10.40 19.32 9.08
C ILE A 132 9.26 19.75 10.00
N SER A 133 8.42 20.68 9.57
CA SER A 133 7.20 21.07 10.27
C SER A 133 6.01 20.56 9.48
N ALA A 134 5.27 19.62 10.07
CA ALA A 134 4.06 19.05 9.48
C ALA A 134 2.81 19.64 10.12
N GLN A 135 1.86 20.08 9.31
CA GLN A 135 0.54 20.49 9.75
C GLN A 135 -0.42 19.32 9.60
N LEU A 136 -1.10 18.96 10.69
CA LEU A 136 -2.03 17.85 10.71
C LEU A 136 -3.17 18.14 11.70
N GLY A 137 -4.41 18.22 11.21
CA GLY A 137 -5.59 18.42 12.05
C GLY A 137 -5.55 19.75 12.81
N GLY A 138 -4.93 20.77 12.24
CA GLY A 138 -4.74 22.09 12.86
C GLY A 138 -3.64 22.17 13.92
N GLU A 139 -2.86 21.10 14.12
CA GLU A 139 -1.69 21.08 14.99
C GLU A 139 -0.38 21.00 14.21
N THR A 140 0.69 21.53 14.80
CA THR A 140 2.04 21.55 14.21
C THR A 140 2.93 20.53 14.89
N TYR A 141 3.58 19.71 14.07
CA TYR A 141 4.48 18.65 14.48
C TYR A 141 5.87 18.87 13.89
N ASP A 142 6.86 19.11 14.76
CA ASP A 142 8.26 19.31 14.35
C ASP A 142 9.04 17.98 14.43
N LEU A 143 9.68 17.59 13.33
CA LEU A 143 10.58 16.45 13.23
C LEU A 143 11.99 16.90 12.81
N TYR A 144 13.01 16.14 13.20
CA TYR A 144 14.42 16.50 13.02
C TYR A 144 15.18 15.36 12.31
N PRO A 145 15.11 15.29 10.97
CA PRO A 145 15.82 14.27 10.20
C PRO A 145 17.33 14.42 10.29
N GLN A 146 18.06 13.35 9.98
CA GLN A 146 19.52 13.30 9.96
C GLN A 146 19.99 12.51 8.75
N GLY A 147 21.06 12.98 8.09
CA GLY A 147 21.64 12.33 6.92
C GLY A 147 20.88 12.61 5.62
N ASP A 148 21.37 12.00 4.54
CA ASP A 148 20.84 12.18 3.18
C ASP A 148 19.59 11.33 2.90
N HIS A 149 19.29 10.35 3.74
CA HIS A 149 18.08 9.53 3.75
C HIS A 149 17.61 9.38 5.18
N PHE A 150 16.34 9.62 5.43
CA PHE A 150 15.82 9.64 6.79
C PHE A 150 14.42 9.04 6.89
N LEU A 151 14.16 8.40 8.01
CA LEU A 151 12.87 7.92 8.45
C LEU A 151 12.63 8.37 9.89
N VAL A 152 11.87 9.45 10.05
CA VAL A 152 11.58 10.05 11.35
C VAL A 152 10.12 9.89 11.72
N CYS A 153 9.84 9.91 13.03
CA CYS A 153 8.48 9.94 13.52
C CYS A 153 8.29 10.86 14.72
N THR A 154 7.03 11.25 14.94
CA THR A 154 6.59 11.90 16.17
C THR A 154 5.23 11.37 16.60
N GLU A 155 4.98 11.35 17.91
CA GLU A 155 3.68 11.01 18.48
C GLU A 155 2.68 12.13 18.18
N LEU A 156 1.47 11.76 17.79
CA LEU A 156 0.35 12.67 17.55
C LEU A 156 -0.51 12.80 18.80
N SER A 157 -1.22 13.93 18.93
CA SER A 157 -2.19 14.11 20.00
C SER A 157 -3.43 13.23 19.79
N ASP A 158 -4.04 12.79 20.89
CA ASP A 158 -5.25 11.94 20.87
C ASP A 158 -6.46 12.63 20.18
N THR A 159 -6.39 13.95 19.99
CA THR A 159 -7.42 14.76 19.35
C THR A 159 -7.34 14.77 17.82
N VAL A 160 -6.22 14.31 17.23
CA VAL A 160 -6.08 14.22 15.78
C VAL A 160 -6.84 13.00 15.26
N GLY A 161 -8.04 13.26 14.75
CA GLY A 161 -8.82 12.29 13.98
C GLY A 161 -8.25 12.06 12.58
N ASP A 162 -7.54 13.06 12.05
CA ASP A 162 -7.07 13.09 10.67
C ASP A 162 -5.91 12.13 10.40
N THR A 163 -5.85 11.64 9.17
CA THR A 163 -4.78 10.78 8.67
C THR A 163 -3.99 11.45 7.54
N HIS A 164 -4.45 12.61 7.07
CA HIS A 164 -3.84 13.33 5.96
C HIS A 164 -3.03 14.53 6.43
N VAL A 165 -1.75 14.60 6.05
CA VAL A 165 -0.90 15.75 6.35
C VAL A 165 -1.29 16.92 5.44
N ASP A 166 -1.74 18.02 6.03
CA ASP A 166 -2.22 19.20 5.32
C ASP A 166 -1.09 19.93 4.58
N ASP A 167 0.05 20.07 5.23
CA ASP A 167 1.21 20.80 4.72
C ASP A 167 2.52 20.31 5.33
N LEU A 168 3.61 20.43 4.57
CA LEU A 168 4.97 20.10 4.97
C LEU A 168 5.92 21.25 4.66
N THR A 169 6.48 21.84 5.71
CA THR A 169 7.49 22.90 5.58
C THR A 169 8.87 22.38 5.99
N PHE A 170 9.88 22.59 5.15
CA PHE A 170 11.26 22.20 5.40
C PHE A 170 12.11 23.40 5.79
N TYR A 171 12.94 23.25 6.82
CA TYR A 171 13.82 24.30 7.29
C TYR A 171 15.27 23.86 7.32
N ASN A 172 16.17 24.76 6.94
CA ASN A 172 17.61 24.53 7.04
C ASN A 172 18.17 24.78 8.45
N GLY A 173 19.46 24.53 8.64
CA GLY A 173 20.15 24.76 9.93
C GLY A 173 20.17 26.22 10.41
N ALA A 174 19.90 27.19 9.53
CA ALA A 174 19.72 28.60 9.89
C ALA A 174 18.27 28.96 10.25
N GLY A 175 17.32 28.02 10.09
CA GLY A 175 15.89 28.22 10.31
C GLY A 175 15.17 28.86 9.13
N GLU A 176 15.78 28.90 7.95
CA GLU A 176 15.16 29.41 6.73
C GLU A 176 14.28 28.34 6.10
N ASP A 177 13.12 28.73 5.58
CA ASP A 177 12.22 27.86 4.81
C ASP A 177 12.86 27.54 3.45
N ILE A 178 13.09 26.26 3.22
CA ILE A 178 13.68 25.69 2.01
C ILE A 178 12.70 24.80 1.24
N SER A 179 11.40 24.81 1.58
CA SER A 179 10.40 23.97 0.91
C SER A 179 10.39 24.16 -0.61
N GLY A 180 10.66 25.36 -1.11
CA GLY A 180 10.73 25.64 -2.55
C GLY A 180 11.85 24.90 -3.29
N ASP A 181 12.89 24.44 -2.59
CA ASP A 181 13.99 23.67 -3.18
C ASP A 181 13.58 22.20 -3.42
N TYR A 182 12.58 21.71 -2.68
CA TYR A 182 12.10 20.33 -2.70
C TYR A 182 10.74 20.18 -3.39
N PHE A 183 9.92 21.22 -3.31
CA PHE A 183 8.63 21.36 -3.98
C PHE A 183 8.69 22.57 -4.91
N PRO A 184 9.43 22.50 -6.04
CA PRO A 184 9.39 23.58 -7.01
C PRO A 184 7.93 23.75 -7.43
N GLY A 185 7.35 24.91 -7.08
CA GLY A 185 6.00 25.27 -7.44
C GLY A 185 5.84 25.08 -8.95
N SER A 186 4.94 24.17 -9.32
CA SER A 186 4.90 23.53 -10.63
C SER A 186 6.14 22.66 -10.87
N ALA A 187 5.97 21.35 -10.66
CA ALA A 187 6.79 20.38 -11.39
C ALA A 187 6.84 20.83 -12.86
N PRO A 188 7.99 20.76 -13.54
CA PRO A 188 7.95 20.72 -14.99
C PRO A 188 6.91 19.65 -15.34
N GLU A 189 5.93 19.96 -16.21
CA GLU A 189 5.16 18.90 -16.84
C GLU A 189 6.18 17.84 -17.27
N PRO A 190 6.00 16.56 -16.85
CA PRO A 190 6.92 15.52 -17.24
C PRO A 190 7.13 15.66 -18.74
N PRO A 191 8.39 15.67 -19.23
CA PRO A 191 8.66 15.97 -20.61
C PRO A 191 7.75 15.11 -21.47
N ALA A 192 6.94 15.74 -22.33
CA ALA A 192 5.94 15.05 -23.14
C ALA A 192 6.61 13.86 -23.84
N GLY A 193 6.37 12.66 -23.34
CA GLY A 193 7.16 11.46 -23.66
C GLY A 193 7.52 10.55 -22.48
N ILE A 194 7.42 10.98 -21.22
CA ILE A 194 7.32 10.06 -20.06
C ILE A 194 5.82 9.90 -19.75
N GLY A 195 5.08 9.39 -20.72
CA GLY A 195 3.64 9.19 -20.63
C GLY A 195 3.37 7.70 -20.59
N ASP A 196 2.49 7.27 -19.67
CA ASP A 196 1.57 6.14 -19.83
C ASP A 196 2.12 4.77 -20.30
N ALA A 197 3.45 4.58 -20.40
CA ALA A 197 4.05 3.47 -21.15
C ALA A 197 4.32 2.21 -20.32
N ASP A 198 4.17 2.26 -18.99
CA ASP A 198 4.42 1.14 -18.07
C ASP A 198 3.17 0.71 -17.28
N TRP A 199 2.01 1.27 -17.62
CA TRP A 199 0.73 0.74 -17.15
C TRP A 199 0.55 -0.67 -17.71
N ALA A 200 0.15 -1.60 -16.85
CA ALA A 200 0.08 -3.00 -17.20
C ALA A 200 -1.23 -3.62 -16.73
N ALA A 201 -1.66 -4.67 -17.41
CA ALA A 201 -2.78 -5.47 -16.94
C ALA A 201 -2.48 -6.05 -15.54
N PRO A 202 -3.37 -5.86 -14.56
CA PRO A 202 -3.27 -6.52 -13.27
C PRO A 202 -3.56 -8.02 -13.40
N THR A 203 -3.39 -8.77 -12.30
CA THR A 203 -3.73 -10.21 -12.24
C THR A 203 -4.80 -10.47 -11.19
N ASP A 204 -5.45 -11.63 -11.20
CA ASP A 204 -6.38 -12.05 -10.15
C ASP A 204 -5.75 -11.96 -8.75
N THR A 205 -4.45 -12.23 -8.62
CA THR A 205 -3.77 -12.10 -7.31
C THR A 205 -3.44 -10.64 -6.98
N GLY A 206 -3.17 -9.80 -7.98
CA GLY A 206 -2.84 -8.38 -7.79
C GLY A 206 -4.04 -7.54 -7.35
N LEU A 207 -5.25 -7.91 -7.77
CA LEU A 207 -6.49 -7.26 -7.35
C LEU A 207 -7.17 -7.94 -6.16
N ALA A 208 -6.72 -9.12 -5.74
CA ALA A 208 -7.31 -9.79 -4.58
C ALA A 208 -7.06 -9.03 -3.27
N GLU A 209 -8.11 -8.89 -2.46
CA GLU A 209 -8.14 -8.14 -1.20
C GLU A 209 -7.77 -6.65 -1.37
N THR A 210 -8.23 -6.04 -2.46
CA THR A 210 -8.03 -4.61 -2.75
C THR A 210 -9.36 -3.86 -2.73
N VAL A 211 -9.28 -2.57 -2.41
CA VAL A 211 -10.43 -1.66 -2.41
C VAL A 211 -10.04 -0.42 -3.19
N TRP A 212 -10.85 -0.03 -4.17
CA TRP A 212 -10.57 1.03 -5.12
C TRP A 212 -11.68 2.07 -5.06
N GLY A 213 -11.33 3.33 -4.90
CA GLY A 213 -12.28 4.44 -4.76
C GLY A 213 -12.16 5.45 -5.89
N CYS A 214 -13.30 5.99 -6.30
CA CYS A 214 -13.41 7.21 -7.10
C CYS A 214 -14.60 8.03 -6.58
N PRO A 215 -14.79 9.29 -7.01
CA PRO A 215 -15.90 10.10 -6.51
C PRO A 215 -17.26 9.40 -6.64
N GLY A 216 -17.90 9.10 -5.50
CA GLY A 216 -19.22 8.47 -5.42
C GLY A 216 -19.22 6.94 -5.36
N TRP A 217 -18.11 6.26 -5.64
CA TRP A 217 -18.07 4.80 -5.77
C TRP A 217 -16.85 4.14 -5.15
N VAL A 218 -17.05 2.95 -4.60
CA VAL A 218 -15.99 2.07 -4.08
C VAL A 218 -16.18 0.67 -4.64
N LEU A 219 -15.14 0.14 -5.27
CA LEU A 219 -15.04 -1.23 -5.78
C LEU A 219 -14.15 -2.06 -4.85
N LYS A 220 -14.71 -3.10 -4.22
CA LYS A 220 -13.99 -4.04 -3.34
C LYS A 220 -13.82 -5.36 -4.05
N LEU A 221 -12.59 -5.86 -4.12
CA LEU A 221 -12.23 -7.09 -4.81
C LEU A 221 -11.62 -8.05 -3.79
N HIS A 222 -12.35 -9.10 -3.44
CA HIS A 222 -11.90 -10.15 -2.53
C HIS A 222 -11.41 -11.36 -3.30
N GLY A 223 -10.33 -11.98 -2.84
CA GLY A 223 -9.76 -13.17 -3.46
C GLY A 223 -10.44 -14.45 -2.98
N GLU A 224 -10.50 -15.46 -3.85
CA GLU A 224 -10.86 -16.83 -3.47
C GLU A 224 -9.78 -17.83 -3.91
N GLU A 225 -9.62 -18.91 -3.15
CA GLU A 225 -8.60 -19.92 -3.44
C GLU A 225 -8.91 -20.66 -4.76
N ASN A 226 -8.16 -20.33 -5.81
CA ASN A 226 -8.21 -20.95 -7.15
C ASN A 226 -9.48 -20.67 -7.99
N ALA A 227 -10.15 -19.52 -7.81
CA ALA A 227 -11.36 -19.18 -8.58
C ALA A 227 -11.53 -17.66 -8.77
N ALA A 228 -12.55 -17.28 -9.56
CA ALA A 228 -13.10 -15.92 -9.59
C ALA A 228 -13.42 -15.44 -8.16
N GLY A 229 -12.98 -14.26 -7.80
CA GLY A 229 -13.18 -13.67 -6.48
C GLY A 229 -14.58 -13.08 -6.29
N LEU A 230 -14.85 -12.58 -5.07
CA LEU A 230 -16.08 -11.83 -4.77
C LEU A 230 -15.81 -10.34 -5.00
N ALA A 231 -16.67 -9.68 -5.77
CA ALA A 231 -16.62 -8.25 -5.99
C ALA A 231 -17.85 -7.59 -5.36
N GLU A 232 -17.62 -6.44 -4.72
CA GLU A 232 -18.66 -5.58 -4.17
C GLU A 232 -18.50 -4.19 -4.75
N LEU A 233 -19.62 -3.61 -5.19
CA LEU A 233 -19.67 -2.23 -5.65
C LEU A 233 -20.59 -1.45 -4.72
N CYS A 234 -20.01 -0.44 -4.07
CA CYS A 234 -20.69 0.38 -3.07
C CYS A 234 -20.76 1.85 -3.51
N GLU A 235 -21.84 2.51 -3.14
CA GLU A 235 -21.94 3.97 -3.21
C GLU A 235 -21.25 4.56 -1.97
N SER A 236 -20.39 5.55 -2.17
CA SER A 236 -19.62 6.20 -1.11
C SER A 236 -19.87 7.70 -1.08
N GLN A 237 -20.26 8.22 0.08
CA GLN A 237 -20.49 9.63 0.33
C GLN A 237 -19.60 10.12 1.47
N GLU A 238 -19.08 11.33 1.35
CA GLU A 238 -18.15 11.91 2.31
C GLU A 238 -18.76 11.90 3.74
N GLY A 239 -18.08 11.21 4.67
CA GLY A 239 -18.51 11.10 6.07
C GLY A 239 -19.59 10.04 6.37
N GLN A 240 -19.93 9.17 5.42
CA GLN A 240 -20.87 8.05 5.61
C GLN A 240 -20.20 6.71 5.28
N SER A 241 -20.75 5.61 5.83
CA SER A 241 -20.28 4.26 5.51
C SER A 241 -20.75 3.86 4.11
N ASP A 242 -19.88 3.21 3.33
CA ASP A 242 -20.22 2.75 1.98
C ASP A 242 -21.48 1.84 1.99
N GLU A 243 -22.44 2.14 1.13
CA GLU A 243 -23.66 1.35 0.97
C GLU A 243 -23.52 0.37 -0.20
N LEU A 244 -23.65 -0.93 0.07
CA LEU A 244 -23.54 -1.98 -0.94
C LEU A 244 -24.68 -1.89 -1.96
N VAL A 245 -24.36 -1.68 -3.23
CA VAL A 245 -25.33 -1.57 -4.32
C VAL A 245 -25.50 -2.90 -5.05
N CYS A 246 -24.40 -3.52 -5.45
CA CYS A 246 -24.39 -4.85 -6.05
C CYS A 246 -23.14 -5.64 -5.66
N SER A 247 -23.25 -6.96 -5.74
CA SER A 247 -22.14 -7.87 -5.47
C SER A 247 -22.18 -9.04 -6.44
N GLY A 248 -21.06 -9.71 -6.61
CA GLY A 248 -20.98 -10.87 -7.48
C GLY A 248 -19.56 -11.33 -7.71
N ARG A 249 -19.27 -11.83 -8.91
CA ARG A 249 -18.00 -12.47 -9.21
C ARG A 249 -17.11 -11.55 -10.01
N TRP A 250 -15.81 -11.63 -9.79
CA TRP A 250 -14.81 -11.01 -10.64
C TRP A 250 -13.66 -11.95 -10.95
N LYS A 251 -13.00 -11.72 -12.08
CA LYS A 251 -11.73 -12.39 -12.44
C LYS A 251 -11.01 -11.57 -13.49
N MET A 252 -9.71 -11.75 -13.61
CA MET A 252 -8.96 -11.28 -14.77
C MET A 252 -9.07 -12.30 -15.91
N GLU A 253 -9.37 -11.81 -17.12
CA GLU A 253 -9.33 -12.58 -18.36
C GLU A 253 -8.35 -11.93 -19.33
N GLY A 254 -7.07 -12.28 -19.22
CA GLY A 254 -6.02 -11.56 -19.93
C GLY A 254 -5.86 -10.16 -19.34
N ASP A 255 -6.11 -9.15 -20.16
CA ASP A 255 -5.96 -7.73 -19.78
C ASP A 255 -7.30 -7.11 -19.32
N ASP A 256 -8.37 -7.90 -19.30
CA ASP A 256 -9.72 -7.43 -18.96
C ASP A 256 -10.14 -7.91 -17.55
N LEU A 257 -10.74 -7.00 -16.78
CA LEU A 257 -11.46 -7.30 -15.56
C LEU A 257 -12.88 -7.73 -15.92
N HIS A 258 -13.16 -9.02 -15.77
CA HIS A 258 -14.50 -9.56 -15.95
C HIS A 258 -15.31 -9.42 -14.67
N LEU A 259 -16.49 -8.82 -14.75
CA LEU A 259 -17.41 -8.59 -13.63
C LEU A 259 -18.78 -9.19 -13.94
N GLU A 260 -19.33 -9.95 -12.99
CA GLU A 260 -20.70 -10.46 -12.99
C GLU A 260 -21.36 -10.09 -11.64
N LEU A 261 -21.90 -8.88 -11.54
CA LEU A 261 -22.51 -8.31 -10.34
C LEU A 261 -24.02 -8.22 -10.48
N SER A 262 -24.74 -8.57 -9.41
CA SER A 262 -26.20 -8.42 -9.34
C SER A 262 -26.59 -7.73 -8.03
N GLY A 263 -27.44 -6.72 -8.16
CA GLY A 263 -28.05 -5.97 -7.07
C GLY A 263 -29.56 -5.86 -7.28
N ARG A 264 -30.22 -5.13 -6.38
CA ARG A 264 -31.69 -4.98 -6.42
C ARG A 264 -32.17 -4.22 -7.65
N ASP A 265 -31.45 -3.17 -8.02
CA ASP A 265 -31.81 -2.23 -9.08
C ASP A 265 -30.69 -2.05 -10.12
N MET A 266 -29.57 -2.76 -9.98
CA MET A 266 -28.40 -2.67 -10.86
C MET A 266 -27.83 -4.06 -11.15
N THR A 267 -27.50 -4.31 -12.41
CA THR A 267 -26.75 -5.49 -12.85
C THR A 267 -25.57 -5.02 -13.69
N VAL A 268 -24.38 -5.52 -13.37
CA VAL A 268 -23.16 -5.29 -14.15
C VAL A 268 -22.70 -6.65 -14.64
N SER A 269 -22.62 -6.82 -15.95
CA SER A 269 -22.03 -8.00 -16.56
C SER A 269 -21.16 -7.47 -17.68
N GLY A 270 -19.88 -7.86 -17.73
CA GLY A 270 -19.00 -7.41 -18.80
C GLY A 270 -17.52 -7.63 -18.52
N SER A 271 -16.71 -7.46 -19.55
CA SER A 271 -15.24 -7.48 -19.48
C SER A 271 -14.71 -6.10 -19.82
N PHE A 272 -13.97 -5.51 -18.88
CA PHE A 272 -13.50 -4.13 -18.96
C PHE A 272 -11.97 -4.12 -19.03
N PRO A 273 -11.35 -3.53 -20.07
CA PRO A 273 -9.91 -3.39 -20.11
C PRO A 273 -9.44 -2.64 -18.88
N VAL A 274 -8.43 -3.17 -18.21
CA VAL A 274 -7.95 -2.61 -16.95
C VAL A 274 -6.43 -2.55 -16.94
N GLU A 275 -5.93 -1.44 -16.43
CA GLU A 275 -4.51 -1.22 -16.26
C GLU A 275 -4.25 -0.75 -14.83
N ILE A 276 -3.16 -1.23 -14.23
CA ILE A 276 -2.69 -0.76 -12.93
C ILE A 276 -1.42 0.07 -13.15
N SER A 277 -1.32 1.17 -12.41
CA SER A 277 -0.13 2.02 -12.47
C SER A 277 1.12 1.25 -11.98
N PRO A 278 2.32 1.65 -12.42
CA PRO A 278 3.57 1.08 -11.90
C PRO A 278 3.70 1.14 -10.36
N SER A 279 3.07 2.14 -9.73
CA SER A 279 3.02 2.29 -8.27
C SER A 279 2.05 1.31 -7.59
N GLY A 280 1.10 0.73 -8.31
CA GLY A 280 0.05 -0.11 -7.76
C GLY A 280 -1.04 0.65 -7.00
N GLU A 281 -1.03 1.99 -7.05
CA GLU A 281 -1.95 2.85 -6.29
C GLU A 281 -3.10 3.40 -7.13
N GLN A 282 -3.02 3.26 -8.46
CA GLN A 282 -4.07 3.67 -9.39
C GLN A 282 -4.48 2.51 -10.29
N LEU A 283 -5.78 2.42 -10.55
CA LEU A 283 -6.39 1.44 -11.43
C LEU A 283 -7.21 2.18 -12.48
N ARG A 284 -6.87 2.02 -13.75
CA ARG A 284 -7.63 2.56 -14.88
C ARG A 284 -8.53 1.46 -15.42
N ILE A 285 -9.82 1.72 -15.45
CA ILE A 285 -10.81 0.82 -16.05
C ILE A 285 -11.42 1.53 -17.25
N HIS A 286 -11.33 0.90 -18.42
CA HIS A 286 -11.87 1.46 -19.66
C HIS A 286 -13.28 0.94 -19.95
N SER A 287 -14.04 1.73 -20.70
CA SER A 287 -15.36 1.34 -21.19
C SER A 287 -15.28 0.15 -22.15
N ALA A 288 -16.26 -0.75 -22.07
CA ALA A 288 -16.37 -1.85 -23.03
C ALA A 288 -16.88 -1.32 -24.38
N LYS A 289 -16.41 -1.92 -25.50
CA LYS A 289 -16.72 -1.46 -26.87
C LYS A 289 -18.20 -1.53 -27.26
N GLU A 290 -19.07 -2.20 -26.48
CA GLU A 290 -20.52 -2.24 -26.71
C GLU A 290 -21.32 -2.30 -25.39
N GLY A 291 -22.07 -1.24 -25.08
CA GLY A 291 -23.33 -1.28 -24.30
C GLY A 291 -23.30 -1.60 -22.80
N GLU A 292 -22.18 -2.09 -22.25
CA GLU A 292 -22.01 -2.40 -20.82
C GLU A 292 -21.20 -1.30 -20.15
N GLN A 293 -21.80 -0.56 -19.21
CA GLN A 293 -21.15 0.55 -18.51
C GLN A 293 -21.16 0.32 -16.99
N LEU A 294 -20.01 0.58 -16.38
CA LEU A 294 -19.89 0.70 -14.93
C LEU A 294 -20.51 2.02 -14.49
N PRO A 295 -21.14 2.09 -13.31
CA PRO A 295 -21.88 3.29 -12.91
C PRO A 295 -20.98 4.49 -12.60
N PHE A 296 -19.67 4.28 -12.47
CA PHE A 296 -18.66 5.34 -12.34
C PHE A 296 -18.03 5.76 -13.67
N LEU A 297 -18.35 5.10 -14.79
CA LEU A 297 -18.01 5.55 -16.15
C LEU A 297 -19.19 6.41 -16.64
N GLN A 298 -19.08 7.73 -16.56
CA GLN A 298 -20.15 8.64 -17.00
C GLN A 298 -20.35 8.53 -18.53
N ASP A 299 -21.53 8.95 -19.03
CA ASP A 299 -21.97 8.81 -20.44
C ASP A 299 -21.02 9.39 -21.53
N GLN A 300 -19.92 10.04 -21.15
CA GLN A 300 -18.89 10.62 -22.05
C GLN A 300 -17.45 10.27 -21.67
N GLU A 301 -17.22 9.41 -20.68
CA GLU A 301 -15.88 9.01 -20.25
C GLU A 301 -15.58 7.58 -20.74
N ASP A 302 -14.49 7.43 -21.48
CA ASP A 302 -14.02 6.13 -21.98
C ASP A 302 -13.15 5.39 -20.95
N GLU A 303 -12.88 6.02 -19.80
CA GLU A 303 -11.97 5.55 -18.77
C GLU A 303 -12.34 6.15 -17.41
N ALA A 304 -12.20 5.35 -16.35
CA ALA A 304 -12.24 5.81 -14.97
C ALA A 304 -10.93 5.43 -14.28
N GLU A 305 -10.30 6.40 -13.64
CA GLU A 305 -9.15 6.18 -12.77
C GLU A 305 -9.65 6.06 -11.32
N LEU A 306 -9.41 4.89 -10.72
CA LEU A 306 -9.71 4.61 -9.33
C LEU A 306 -8.41 4.65 -8.54
N THR A 307 -8.46 5.19 -7.32
CA THR A 307 -7.33 5.21 -6.39
C THR A 307 -7.50 4.11 -5.37
N LEU A 308 -6.41 3.43 -5.02
CA LEU A 308 -6.40 2.42 -3.97
C LEU A 308 -6.86 3.06 -2.65
N TYR A 309 -8.01 2.63 -2.16
CA TYR A 309 -8.68 3.16 -0.99
C TYR A 309 -8.36 2.29 0.22
N PHE A 310 -7.64 2.85 1.18
CA PHE A 310 -7.30 2.16 2.42
C PHE A 310 -8.33 2.54 3.49
N GLY A 311 -9.37 1.71 3.64
CA GLY A 311 -10.26 1.76 4.80
C GLY A 311 -9.56 1.33 6.10
#